data_AF-A0A1Y2BQW5-F1
#
_entry.id   AF-A0A1Y2BQW5-F1
#
_cell.length_a   1.000
_cell.length_b   1.000
_cell.length_c   1.000
_cell.angle_alpha   90.00
_cell.angle_beta   90.00
_cell.angle_gamma   90.00
#
_symmetry.space_group_name_H-M   'P 1'
#
loop_
_entity.id
_entity.type
_entity.pdbx_description
1 polymer ?
#
loop_
_entity_poly.entity_id
_entity_poly.type
_entity_poly.pdbx_seq_one_letter_code
_entity_poly.pdbx_strand_id
1 'polypeptide(L)'
;MKSGRVEIIVNGKQVAFLHDGAFFGEVALIANLPRTATVKAMVPCMLYRLTRPCFERITDEFPDVMENVQLIYKERMNKIKSEEEERKLAAARELVSKVTFLQRTECDGRDDKFLLRIANSLVACFFIGGDIVFRQGEIGYELYFIKNGRVDVRIGDNIVATLKEGAFFGGID
;
A
#
# COMPACT_ATOMS: atom_id res chain seq x y z
N MET A 1 29.84 -18.73 -6.04
CA MET A 1 29.77 -20.09 -5.44
C MET A 1 28.72 -20.88 -6.20
N LYS A 2 28.98 -22.14 -6.56
CA LYS A 2 28.11 -22.99 -7.40
C LYS A 2 27.33 -23.96 -6.50
N SER A 3 26.03 -24.15 -6.74
CA SER A 3 25.02 -25.10 -6.21
C SER A 3 24.09 -24.71 -5.03
N GLY A 4 23.85 -23.43 -4.76
CA GLY A 4 22.80 -22.95 -3.84
C GLY A 4 21.45 -22.72 -4.51
N ARG A 5 20.35 -23.04 -3.80
CA ARG A 5 18.98 -22.67 -4.18
C ARG A 5 18.17 -22.30 -2.94
N VAL A 6 17.53 -21.13 -2.99
CA VAL A 6 16.63 -20.68 -1.93
C VAL A 6 15.25 -20.39 -2.50
N GLU A 7 14.23 -20.61 -1.68
CA GLU A 7 12.83 -20.31 -1.95
C GLU A 7 12.45 -19.01 -1.24
N ILE A 8 11.76 -18.12 -1.95
CA ILE A 8 11.24 -16.86 -1.40
C ILE A 8 9.74 -17.00 -1.17
N ILE A 9 9.31 -16.75 0.06
CA ILE A 9 7.94 -16.91 0.53
C ILE A 9 7.42 -15.58 1.09
N VAL A 10 6.30 -15.11 0.59
CA VAL A 10 5.61 -13.88 1.06
C VAL A 10 4.18 -14.26 1.42
N ASN A 11 3.75 -13.89 2.63
CA ASN A 11 2.40 -14.20 3.15
C ASN A 11 2.03 -15.69 3.02
N GLY A 12 2.99 -16.58 3.29
CA GLY A 12 2.82 -18.03 3.19
C GLY A 12 2.80 -18.60 1.77
N LYS A 13 2.91 -17.77 0.73
CA LYS A 13 2.94 -18.21 -0.68
C LYS A 13 4.34 -18.10 -1.26
N GLN A 14 4.76 -19.16 -1.98
CA GLN A 14 5.99 -19.13 -2.77
C GLN A 14 5.86 -18.12 -3.92
N VAL A 15 6.82 -17.21 -4.03
CA VAL A 15 6.84 -16.15 -5.06
C VAL A 15 8.01 -16.26 -6.03
N ALA A 16 9.13 -16.86 -5.61
CA ALA A 16 10.30 -17.03 -6.46
C ALA A 16 11.26 -18.12 -5.95
N PHE A 17 12.16 -18.55 -6.83
CA PHE A 17 13.41 -19.23 -6.45
C PHE A 17 14.58 -18.34 -6.82
N LEU A 18 15.59 -18.30 -5.95
CA LEU A 18 16.88 -17.69 -6.26
C LEU A 18 17.95 -18.76 -6.34
N HIS A 19 18.91 -18.52 -7.22
CA HIS A 19 20.04 -19.41 -7.50
C HIS A 19 21.36 -18.72 -7.13
N ASP A 20 22.46 -19.41 -7.41
CA ASP A 20 23.80 -18.90 -7.22
C ASP A 20 24.01 -17.48 -7.74
N GLY A 21 24.73 -16.68 -6.95
CA GLY A 21 25.04 -15.28 -7.28
C GLY A 21 23.92 -14.30 -6.96
N ALA A 22 22.74 -14.77 -6.57
CA ALA A 22 21.67 -13.90 -6.09
C ALA A 22 22.00 -13.35 -4.69
N PHE A 23 21.63 -12.08 -4.47
CA PHE A 23 21.65 -11.43 -3.17
C PHE A 23 20.21 -11.16 -2.73
N PHE A 24 19.96 -11.19 -1.43
CA PHE A 24 18.64 -10.92 -0.88
C PHE A 24 18.74 -10.30 0.51
N GLY A 25 17.73 -9.51 0.86
CA GLY A 25 17.62 -8.93 2.19
C GLY A 25 18.39 -7.61 2.36
N GLU A 26 18.82 -7.03 1.25
CA GLU A 26 19.41 -5.70 1.13
C GLU A 26 18.43 -4.63 1.62
N VAL A 27 17.13 -4.76 1.32
CA VAL A 27 16.11 -3.79 1.74
C VAL A 27 16.10 -3.58 3.25
N ALA A 28 16.08 -4.68 4.01
CA ALA A 28 16.03 -4.59 5.46
C ALA A 28 17.35 -4.07 6.06
N LEU A 29 18.49 -4.42 5.45
CA LEU A 29 19.80 -3.92 5.86
C LEU A 29 19.86 -2.39 5.66
N ILE A 30 19.48 -1.94 4.48
CA ILE A 30 19.67 -0.55 4.10
C ILE A 30 18.57 0.32 4.77
N ALA A 31 17.32 -0.18 4.93
CA ALA A 31 16.13 0.67 5.22
C ALA A 31 15.71 0.65 6.68
N ASN A 32 16.33 -0.24 7.45
CA ASN A 32 15.90 -0.57 8.79
C ASN A 32 14.42 -0.98 8.89
N LEU A 33 13.95 -1.72 7.88
CA LEU A 33 12.60 -2.25 7.80
C LEU A 33 12.56 -3.74 8.20
N PRO A 34 11.42 -4.25 8.68
CA PRO A 34 11.21 -5.68 8.87
C PRO A 34 11.47 -6.48 7.58
N ARG A 35 11.79 -7.77 7.72
CA ARG A 35 11.89 -8.67 6.57
C ARG A 35 10.52 -8.77 5.90
N THR A 36 10.46 -8.49 4.60
CA THR A 36 9.23 -8.54 3.80
C THR A 36 8.92 -9.94 3.26
N ALA A 37 9.88 -10.86 3.35
CA ALA A 37 9.76 -12.23 2.89
C ALA A 37 10.52 -13.19 3.82
N THR A 38 10.07 -14.45 3.84
CA THR A 38 10.82 -15.57 4.40
C THR A 38 11.68 -16.17 3.29
N VAL A 39 12.95 -16.44 3.59
CA VAL A 39 13.88 -17.11 2.66
C VAL A 39 14.26 -18.46 3.24
N LYS A 40 13.96 -19.53 2.51
CA LYS A 40 14.21 -20.91 2.92
C LYS A 40 15.27 -21.54 2.03
N ALA A 41 16.32 -22.10 2.61
CA ALA A 41 17.29 -22.90 1.85
C ALA A 41 16.63 -24.22 1.43
N MET A 42 16.69 -24.53 0.13
CA MET A 42 16.12 -25.76 -0.44
C MET A 42 17.15 -26.88 -0.56
N VAL A 43 18.41 -26.50 -0.58
CA VAL A 43 19.59 -27.37 -0.63
C VAL A 43 20.66 -26.77 0.29
N PRO A 44 21.74 -27.50 0.63
CA PRO A 44 22.87 -26.91 1.35
C PRO A 44 23.38 -25.65 0.65
N CYS A 45 23.38 -24.53 1.39
CA CYS A 45 23.81 -23.23 0.89
C CYS A 45 24.94 -22.70 1.77
N MET A 46 25.97 -22.16 1.12
CA MET A 46 27.01 -21.38 1.80
C MET A 46 26.80 -19.92 1.46
N LEU A 47 26.58 -19.10 2.48
CA LEU A 47 26.18 -17.70 2.35
C LEU A 47 27.14 -16.79 3.11
N TYR A 48 27.51 -15.66 2.50
CA TYR A 48 28.15 -14.56 3.21
C TYR A 48 27.08 -13.65 3.79
N ARG A 49 27.25 -13.25 5.06
CA ARG A 49 26.33 -12.36 5.76
C ARG A 49 27.03 -11.06 6.11
N LEU A 50 26.54 -9.95 5.57
CA LEU A 50 26.88 -8.62 6.04
C LEU A 50 25.88 -8.17 7.12
N THR A 51 26.38 -7.71 8.25
CA THR A 51 25.54 -7.22 9.37
C THR A 51 25.40 -5.71 9.31
N ARG A 52 24.33 -5.16 9.91
CA ARG A 52 24.13 -3.70 10.00
C ARG A 52 25.33 -2.97 10.62
N PRO A 53 25.88 -3.38 11.78
CA PRO A 53 27.05 -2.70 12.34
C PRO A 53 28.31 -2.80 11.47
N CYS A 54 28.45 -3.86 10.66
CA CYS A 54 29.54 -3.92 9.68
C CYS A 54 29.30 -3.00 8.50
N PHE A 55 28.06 -2.94 8.00
CA PHE A 55 27.68 -2.07 6.91
C PHE A 55 27.81 -0.59 7.27
N GLU A 56 27.37 -0.20 8.47
CA GLU A 56 27.50 1.17 8.99
C GLU A 56 28.96 1.61 9.05
N ARG A 57 29.85 0.77 9.60
CA ARG A 57 31.30 1.04 9.59
C ARG A 57 31.88 1.21 8.19
N ILE A 58 31.43 0.39 7.23
CA ILE A 58 31.85 0.52 5.82
C ILE A 58 31.37 1.86 5.27
N THR A 59 30.12 2.24 5.50
CA THR A 59 29.57 3.50 4.97
C THR A 59 30.14 4.74 5.66
N ASP A 60 30.61 4.62 6.91
CA ASP A 60 31.33 5.68 7.61
C ASP A 60 32.73 5.89 7.01
N GLU A 61 33.40 4.81 6.60
CA GLU A 61 34.73 4.84 5.99
C GLU A 61 34.70 5.18 4.49
N PHE A 62 33.63 4.80 3.78
CA PHE A 62 33.45 4.98 2.34
C PHE A 62 32.12 5.71 2.03
N PRO A 63 32.10 7.06 2.08
CA PRO A 63 30.87 7.86 1.91
C PRO A 63 30.19 7.71 0.55
N ASP A 64 30.93 7.41 -0.51
CA ASP A 64 30.40 7.14 -1.85
C ASP A 64 29.46 5.91 -1.87
N VAL A 65 29.72 4.92 -1.02
CA VAL A 65 28.81 3.79 -0.82
C VAL A 65 27.49 4.24 -0.18
N MET A 66 27.54 5.19 0.75
CA MET A 66 26.34 5.77 1.37
C MET A 66 25.54 6.61 0.35
N GLU A 67 26.19 7.34 -0.55
CA GLU A 67 25.49 8.06 -1.63
C GLU A 67 24.70 7.12 -2.54
N ASN A 68 25.31 6.00 -2.96
CA ASN A 68 24.63 4.97 -3.73
C ASN A 68 23.41 4.41 -3.00
N VAL A 69 23.54 4.19 -1.69
CA VAL A 69 22.46 3.74 -0.81
C VAL A 69 21.31 4.76 -0.77
N GLN A 70 21.63 6.04 -0.61
CA GLN A 70 20.65 7.12 -0.60
C GLN A 70 19.91 7.25 -1.94
N LEU A 71 20.60 7.06 -3.08
CA LEU A 71 19.98 7.04 -4.41
C LEU A 71 18.96 5.91 -4.52
N ILE A 72 19.34 4.68 -4.14
CA ILE A 72 18.45 3.52 -4.13
C ILE A 72 17.22 3.78 -3.22
N TYR A 73 17.42 4.46 -2.09
CA TYR A 73 16.31 4.88 -1.22
C TYR A 73 15.34 5.82 -1.91
N LYS A 74 15.89 6.88 -2.50
CA LYS A 74 15.10 7.93 -3.15
C LYS A 74 14.27 7.35 -4.30
N GLU A 75 14.86 6.48 -5.11
CA GLU A 75 14.16 5.77 -6.20
C GLU A 75 13.00 4.91 -5.67
N ARG A 76 13.24 4.12 -4.61
CA ARG A 76 12.19 3.30 -3.98
C ARG A 76 11.07 4.15 -3.39
N MET A 77 11.41 5.23 -2.69
CA MET A 77 10.42 6.14 -2.10
C MET A 77 9.59 6.85 -3.17
N ASN A 78 10.21 7.26 -4.27
CA ASN A 78 9.50 7.85 -5.40
C ASN A 78 8.52 6.87 -6.02
N LYS A 79 8.90 5.60 -6.17
CA LYS A 79 8.00 4.56 -6.68
C LYS A 79 6.81 4.31 -5.75
N ILE A 80 7.03 4.26 -4.43
CA ILE A 80 5.95 4.12 -3.45
C ILE A 80 5.00 5.32 -3.52
N LYS A 81 5.53 6.55 -3.59
CA LYS A 81 4.73 7.77 -3.71
C LYS A 81 3.90 7.77 -4.99
N SER A 82 4.50 7.44 -6.13
CA SER A 82 3.77 7.40 -7.41
C SER A 82 2.65 6.35 -7.39
N GLU A 83 2.91 5.16 -6.82
CA GLU A 83 1.88 4.12 -6.68
C GLU A 83 0.73 4.55 -5.76
N GLU A 84 1.01 5.30 -4.69
CA GLU A 84 -0.03 5.85 -3.80
C GLU A 84 -0.85 6.95 -4.49
N GLU A 85 -0.19 7.88 -5.18
CA GLU A 85 -0.85 8.94 -5.95
C GLU A 85 -1.75 8.37 -7.05
N GLU A 86 -1.26 7.37 -7.80
CA GLU A 86 -2.04 6.66 -8.81
C GLU A 86 -3.26 5.95 -8.17
N ARG A 87 -3.08 5.32 -7.00
CA ARG A 87 -4.19 4.68 -6.26
C ARG A 87 -5.25 5.67 -5.79
N LYS A 88 -4.84 6.85 -5.30
CA LYS A 88 -5.77 7.92 -4.88
C LYS A 88 -6.49 8.51 -6.08
N LEU A 89 -5.79 8.72 -7.19
CA LEU A 89 -6.37 9.24 -8.42
C LEU A 89 -7.37 8.26 -9.04
N ALA A 90 -7.06 6.96 -9.04
CA ALA A 90 -7.98 5.92 -9.48
C ALA A 90 -9.24 5.87 -8.60
N ALA A 91 -9.09 5.94 -7.27
CA ALA A 91 -10.23 5.99 -6.35
C ALA A 91 -11.09 7.25 -6.56
N ALA A 92 -10.46 8.41 -6.78
CA ALA A 92 -11.16 9.66 -7.06
C ALA A 92 -11.95 9.59 -8.36
N ARG A 93 -11.37 9.03 -9.43
CA ARG A 93 -12.07 8.82 -10.71
C ARG A 93 -13.28 7.92 -10.55
N GLU A 94 -13.12 6.81 -9.83
CA GLU A 94 -14.23 5.90 -9.56
C GLU A 94 -15.34 6.58 -8.75
N LEU A 95 -14.97 7.30 -7.69
CA LEU A 95 -15.90 8.04 -6.85
C LEU A 95 -16.70 9.07 -7.67
N VAL A 96 -16.01 9.92 -8.44
CA VAL A 96 -16.64 10.93 -9.30
C VAL A 96 -17.56 10.29 -10.33
N SER A 97 -17.22 9.12 -10.87
CA SER A 97 -18.07 8.44 -11.85
C SER A 97 -19.39 7.93 -11.26
N LYS A 98 -19.40 7.52 -9.98
CA LYS A 98 -20.55 6.88 -9.31
C LYS A 98 -21.39 7.85 -8.48
N VAL A 99 -20.79 8.94 -7.98
CA VAL A 99 -21.44 9.92 -7.11
C VAL A 99 -21.90 11.10 -7.95
N THR A 100 -23.20 11.17 -8.24
CA THR A 100 -23.81 12.13 -9.18
C THR A 100 -23.50 13.58 -8.84
N PHE A 101 -23.53 13.98 -7.56
CA PHE A 101 -23.22 15.36 -7.17
C PHE A 101 -21.73 15.74 -7.24
N LEU A 102 -20.83 14.75 -7.40
CA LEU A 102 -19.42 14.97 -7.67
C LEU A 102 -19.11 14.93 -9.18
N GLN A 103 -20.07 14.53 -10.01
CA GLN A 103 -19.91 14.57 -11.46
C GLN A 103 -19.82 16.01 -11.92
N ARG A 104 -18.76 16.30 -12.66
CA ARG A 104 -18.53 17.60 -13.26
C ARG A 104 -18.94 17.57 -14.72
N THR A 105 -19.72 18.56 -15.14
CA THR A 105 -20.22 18.67 -16.53
C THR A 105 -19.47 19.71 -17.35
N GLU A 106 -18.73 20.62 -16.72
CA GLU A 106 -17.94 21.63 -17.43
C GLU A 106 -16.61 21.06 -17.97
N CYS A 107 -16.53 20.82 -19.26
CA CYS A 107 -15.30 20.40 -19.95
C CYS A 107 -14.36 21.60 -20.23
N ASP A 108 -14.00 22.37 -19.19
CA ASP A 108 -13.17 23.58 -19.30
C ASP A 108 -11.66 23.33 -19.10
N GLY A 109 -11.22 22.07 -19.23
CA GLY A 109 -9.83 21.66 -19.06
C GLY A 109 -9.35 21.58 -17.62
N ARG A 110 -10.23 21.73 -16.62
CA ARG A 110 -9.87 21.62 -15.18
C ARG A 110 -10.20 20.27 -14.54
N ASP A 111 -10.65 19.29 -15.32
CA ASP A 111 -11.10 18.00 -14.80
C ASP A 111 -9.98 17.23 -14.09
N ASP A 112 -8.76 17.23 -14.65
CA ASP A 112 -7.61 16.62 -13.99
C ASP A 112 -7.27 17.32 -12.65
N LYS A 113 -7.38 18.65 -12.60
CA LYS A 113 -7.15 19.42 -11.36
C LYS A 113 -8.23 19.14 -10.33
N PHE A 114 -9.48 18.95 -10.76
CA PHE A 114 -10.60 18.56 -9.91
C PHE A 114 -10.40 17.15 -9.34
N LEU A 115 -10.08 16.17 -10.19
CA LEU A 115 -9.78 14.80 -9.78
C LEU A 115 -8.60 14.73 -8.82
N LEU A 116 -7.52 15.47 -9.09
CA LEU A 116 -6.35 15.54 -8.22
C LEU A 116 -6.70 16.17 -6.86
N ARG A 117 -7.61 17.15 -6.84
CA ARG A 117 -8.07 17.75 -5.58
C ARG A 117 -8.87 16.74 -4.76
N ILE A 118 -9.79 15.99 -5.38
CA ILE A 118 -10.54 14.92 -4.69
C ILE A 118 -9.57 13.86 -4.18
N ALA A 119 -8.68 13.35 -5.05
CA ALA A 119 -7.69 12.34 -4.72
C ALA A 119 -6.86 12.71 -3.49
N ASN A 120 -6.40 13.96 -3.40
CA ASN A 120 -5.62 14.46 -2.27
C ASN A 120 -6.42 14.70 -1.00
N SER A 121 -7.75 14.84 -1.10
CA SER A 121 -8.65 14.96 0.05
C SER A 121 -9.13 13.61 0.59
N LEU A 122 -8.93 12.51 -0.15
CA LEU A 122 -9.33 11.17 0.28
C LEU A 122 -8.42 10.65 1.39
N VAL A 123 -9.03 10.28 2.51
CA VAL A 123 -8.37 9.61 3.63
C VAL A 123 -8.77 8.13 3.63
N ALA A 124 -7.78 7.23 3.60
CA ALA A 124 -8.04 5.80 3.69
C ALA A 124 -8.33 5.41 5.14
N CYS A 125 -9.52 4.89 5.40
CA CYS A 125 -9.92 4.35 6.69
C CYS A 125 -10.03 2.82 6.63
N PHE A 126 -9.64 2.13 7.69
CA PHE A 126 -9.69 0.67 7.80
C PHE A 126 -10.62 0.28 8.94
N PHE A 127 -11.55 -0.62 8.66
CA PHE A 127 -12.47 -1.19 9.64
C PHE A 127 -12.35 -2.71 9.63
N ILE A 128 -12.38 -3.33 10.80
CA ILE A 128 -12.41 -4.78 10.97
C ILE A 128 -13.84 -5.25 11.29
N GLY A 129 -14.05 -6.57 11.25
CA GLY A 129 -15.36 -7.15 11.55
C GLY A 129 -15.81 -6.82 12.97
N GLY A 130 -16.97 -6.14 13.08
CA GLY A 130 -17.54 -5.69 14.36
C GLY A 130 -17.38 -4.19 14.63
N ASP A 131 -16.54 -3.49 13.87
CA ASP A 131 -16.42 -2.04 14.00
C ASP A 131 -17.70 -1.33 13.55
N ILE A 132 -18.03 -0.25 14.26
CA ILE A 132 -19.12 0.65 13.92
C ILE A 132 -18.51 1.86 13.21
N VAL A 133 -18.90 2.11 11.95
CA VAL A 133 -18.41 3.26 11.18
C VAL A 133 -18.97 4.58 11.73
N PHE A 134 -20.28 4.63 11.95
CA PHE A 134 -21.00 5.69 12.69
C PHE A 134 -22.35 5.14 13.18
N ARG A 135 -23.01 5.85 14.10
CA ARG A 135 -24.32 5.44 14.65
C ARG A 135 -25.46 6.31 14.11
N GLN A 136 -26.65 5.72 14.06
CA GLN A 136 -27.88 6.44 13.73
C GLN A 136 -28.10 7.60 14.72
N GLY A 137 -28.35 8.80 14.19
CA GLY A 137 -28.55 10.02 14.97
C GLY A 137 -27.29 10.85 15.21
N GLU A 138 -26.11 10.35 14.85
CA GLU A 138 -24.89 11.15 14.83
C GLU A 138 -24.93 12.14 13.65
N ILE A 139 -24.45 13.37 13.88
CA ILE A 139 -24.29 14.36 12.81
C ILE A 139 -23.09 13.93 11.97
N GLY A 140 -23.33 13.56 10.72
CA GLY A 140 -22.27 13.14 9.79
C GLY A 140 -21.71 14.29 8.97
N TYR A 141 -20.39 14.32 8.80
CA TYR A 141 -19.67 15.24 7.90
C TYR A 141 -18.89 14.48 6.82
N GLU A 142 -18.98 13.15 6.81
CA GLU A 142 -18.17 12.26 6.02
C GLU A 142 -19.01 11.41 5.07
N LEU A 143 -18.53 11.27 3.84
CA LEU A 143 -19.02 10.29 2.86
C LEU A 143 -18.02 9.14 2.79
N TYR A 144 -18.54 7.91 2.80
CA TYR A 144 -17.73 6.70 2.72
C TYR A 144 -17.92 6.01 1.39
N PHE A 145 -16.83 5.54 0.80
CA PHE A 145 -16.81 4.71 -0.40
C PHE A 145 -16.15 3.38 -0.11
N ILE A 146 -16.82 2.27 -0.42
CA ILE A 146 -16.33 0.93 -0.11
C ILE A 146 -15.37 0.50 -1.22
N LYS A 147 -14.07 0.62 -0.97
CA LYS A 147 -13.05 0.14 -1.91
C LYS A 147 -12.91 -1.38 -1.91
N ASN A 148 -13.05 -2.03 -0.77
CA ASN A 148 -13.00 -3.49 -0.62
C ASN A 148 -13.87 -3.90 0.57
N GLY A 149 -14.46 -5.09 0.51
CA GLY A 149 -15.24 -5.67 1.60
C GLY A 149 -16.74 -5.38 1.49
N ARG A 150 -17.42 -5.50 2.64
CA ARG A 150 -18.87 -5.28 2.76
C ARG A 150 -19.19 -4.58 4.06
N VAL A 151 -20.24 -3.77 4.05
CA VAL A 151 -20.76 -3.04 5.21
C VAL A 151 -22.24 -3.35 5.35
N ASP A 152 -22.65 -3.81 6.54
CA ASP A 152 -24.05 -4.02 6.87
C ASP A 152 -24.62 -2.73 7.48
N VAL A 153 -25.67 -2.19 6.86
CA VAL A 153 -26.43 -1.06 7.38
C VAL A 153 -27.51 -1.61 8.30
N ARG A 154 -27.57 -1.13 9.54
CA ARG A 154 -28.51 -1.59 10.56
C ARG A 154 -29.42 -0.47 11.06
N ILE A 155 -30.68 -0.81 11.33
CA ILE A 155 -31.62 0.05 12.06
C ILE A 155 -32.10 -0.76 13.27
N GLY A 156 -31.67 -0.35 14.46
CA GLY A 156 -31.75 -1.19 15.66
C GLY A 156 -30.99 -2.51 15.47
N ASP A 157 -31.63 -3.62 15.79
CA ASP A 157 -31.02 -4.96 15.65
C ASP A 157 -31.13 -5.54 14.24
N ASN A 158 -31.86 -4.90 13.33
CA ASN A 158 -32.14 -5.43 12.00
C ASN A 158 -31.14 -4.91 10.95
N ILE A 159 -30.61 -5.81 10.11
CA ILE A 159 -29.86 -5.42 8.91
C ILE A 159 -30.86 -5.02 7.84
N VAL A 160 -30.76 -3.80 7.35
CA VAL A 160 -31.65 -3.24 6.31
C VAL A 160 -31.03 -3.26 4.92
N ALA A 161 -29.70 -3.25 4.84
CA ALA A 161 -28.96 -3.39 3.58
C ALA A 161 -27.55 -3.93 3.83
N THR A 162 -26.98 -4.61 2.84
CA THR A 162 -25.55 -4.95 2.80
C THR A 162 -24.93 -4.31 1.58
N LEU A 163 -24.07 -3.33 1.81
CA LEU A 163 -23.32 -2.62 0.78
C LEU A 163 -21.99 -3.35 0.51
N LYS A 164 -21.55 -3.35 -0.75
CA LYS A 164 -20.33 -4.05 -1.20
C LYS A 164 -19.38 -3.06 -1.87
N GLU A 165 -18.24 -3.58 -2.31
CA GLU A 165 -17.28 -2.87 -3.17
C GLU A 165 -17.97 -2.03 -4.25
N GLY A 166 -17.57 -0.77 -4.34
CA GLY A 166 -18.10 0.19 -5.28
C GLY A 166 -19.35 0.95 -4.80
N ALA A 167 -19.96 0.58 -3.68
CA ALA A 167 -21.06 1.32 -3.07
C ALA A 167 -20.53 2.48 -2.18
N PHE A 168 -21.38 3.46 -1.93
CA PHE A 168 -21.11 4.57 -1.02
C PHE A 168 -22.25 4.74 -0.01
N PHE A 169 -21.97 5.38 1.12
CA PHE A 169 -22.94 5.68 2.18
C PHE A 169 -22.50 6.90 3.00
N GLY A 170 -23.41 7.47 3.78
CA GLY A 170 -23.18 8.74 4.52
C GLY A 170 -23.57 10.00 3.74
N GLY A 171 -24.22 9.84 2.57
CA GLY A 171 -24.83 10.93 1.81
C GLY A 171 -26.31 11.13 2.16
N ILE A 172 -26.92 12.16 1.58
CA ILE A 172 -28.37 12.40 1.63
C ILE A 172 -28.98 11.71 0.41
N ASP A 173 -29.62 10.56 0.60
CA ASP A 173 -30.62 10.01 -0.32
C ASP A 173 -31.86 9.59 0.47
#